data_AF-M2Z534-F1
#
_entry.id   AF-M2Z534-F1
#
_cell.length_a   1.000
_cell.length_b   1.000
_cell.length_c   1.000
_cell.angle_alpha   90.00
_cell.angle_beta   90.00
_cell.angle_gamma   90.00
#
_symmetry.space_group_name_H-M   'P 1'
#
loop_
_entity.id
_entity.type
_entity.pdbx_description
1 polymer ?
#
loop_
_entity_poly.entity_id
_entity_poly.type
_entity_poly.pdbx_seq_one_letter_code
_entity_poly.pdbx_strand_id
1 'polypeptide(L)'
;MLPLLHAVRDNGLRLIILPQTGEPFLKALTEPARPFVALIADDTDRAVGPGHYHQNSLRHLASVIGGGAVVSSAPLVDAYAAMTMMPVVFGVNTVIVETRPEQEIPWINALRAVQPELPLIVATVHGGHA
;
A
#
# COMPACT_ATOMS: atom_id res chain seq x y z
N MET A 1 8.80 0.93 -9.69
CA MET A 1 9.68 1.63 -8.73
C MET A 1 10.09 3.06 -9.15
N LEU A 2 10.63 3.30 -10.36
CA LEU A 2 11.06 4.65 -10.79
C LEU A 2 9.99 5.77 -10.62
N PRO A 3 8.69 5.56 -10.94
CA PRO A 3 7.67 6.59 -10.72
C PRO A 3 7.55 7.03 -9.26
N LEU A 4 7.64 6.07 -8.32
CA LEU A 4 7.58 6.34 -6.89
C LEU A 4 8.77 7.20 -6.43
N LEU A 5 9.97 6.86 -6.88
CA LEU A 5 11.18 7.60 -6.52
C LEU A 5 11.15 9.04 -7.07
N HIS A 6 10.70 9.24 -8.30
CA HIS A 6 10.53 10.58 -8.87
C HIS A 6 9.46 11.38 -8.13
N ALA A 7 8.32 10.77 -7.82
CA ALA A 7 7.23 11.43 -7.10
C ALA A 7 7.68 11.90 -5.71
N VAL A 8 8.42 11.07 -4.98
CA VAL A 8 8.99 11.40 -3.66
C VAL A 8 10.02 12.53 -3.76
N ARG A 9 10.93 12.46 -4.74
CA ARG A 9 11.98 13.46 -4.93
C ARG A 9 11.42 14.84 -5.31
N ASP A 10 10.44 14.86 -6.22
CA ASP A 10 10.06 16.08 -6.93
C ASP A 10 8.77 16.73 -6.39
N ASN A 11 7.94 16.00 -5.63
CA ASN A 11 6.60 16.47 -5.22
C ASN A 11 6.39 16.52 -3.70
N GLY A 12 7.44 16.39 -2.90
CA GLY A 12 7.36 16.50 -1.43
C GLY A 12 6.56 15.39 -0.74
N LEU A 13 6.29 14.29 -1.46
CA LEU A 13 5.62 13.10 -0.92
C LEU A 13 6.54 12.35 0.04
N ARG A 14 5.94 11.79 1.08
CA ARG A 14 6.63 10.85 1.97
C ARG A 14 6.49 9.44 1.43
N LEU A 15 7.59 8.71 1.37
CA LEU A 15 7.59 7.27 1.20
C LEU A 15 7.76 6.60 2.56
N ILE A 16 6.84 5.72 2.92
CA ILE A 16 6.91 4.90 4.12
C ILE A 16 7.06 3.46 3.67
N ILE A 17 8.19 2.82 3.97
CA ILE A 17 8.40 1.40 3.65
C ILE A 17 8.11 0.58 4.91
N LEU A 18 7.17 -0.34 4.78
CA LEU A 18 6.72 -1.23 5.84
C LEU A 18 7.18 -2.66 5.49
N PRO A 19 8.27 -3.16 6.10
CA PRO A 19 8.69 -4.54 5.93
C PRO A 19 7.72 -5.48 6.66
N GLN A 20 7.86 -6.79 6.43
CA GLN A 20 7.13 -7.83 7.17
C GLN A 20 7.47 -7.78 8.66
N THR A 21 6.70 -7.02 9.43
CA THR A 21 6.92 -6.84 10.86
C THR A 21 5.60 -6.79 11.63
N GLY A 22 5.60 -7.44 12.79
CA GLY A 22 4.53 -7.32 13.78
C GLY A 22 4.66 -6.09 14.66
N GLU A 23 5.72 -5.29 14.49
CA GLU A 23 5.97 -4.10 15.30
C GLU A 23 5.01 -2.95 14.93
N PRO A 24 4.63 -2.10 15.91
CA PRO A 24 3.80 -0.93 15.64
C PRO A 24 4.49 0.08 14.72
N PHE A 25 3.77 0.59 13.72
CA PHE A 25 4.26 1.60 12.77
C PHE A 25 3.39 2.87 12.74
N LEU A 26 2.53 3.07 13.75
CA LEU A 26 1.60 4.21 13.79
C LEU A 26 2.32 5.55 13.70
N LYS A 27 3.46 5.70 14.38
CA LYS A 27 4.25 6.93 14.39
C LYS A 27 4.70 7.35 12.98
N ALA A 28 5.02 6.37 12.13
CA ALA A 28 5.41 6.64 10.75
C ALA A 28 4.26 7.27 9.95
N LEU A 29 3.01 6.90 10.27
CA LEU A 29 1.81 7.39 9.57
C LEU A 29 1.40 8.81 10.00
N THR A 30 1.75 9.23 11.21
CA THR A 30 1.22 10.46 11.82
C THR A 30 2.13 11.69 11.69
N GLU A 31 3.44 11.53 11.49
CA GLU A 31 4.37 12.68 11.55
C GLU A 31 5.49 12.66 10.49
N PRO A 32 5.80 13.81 9.86
CA PRO A 32 5.01 15.06 9.80
C PRO A 32 3.81 14.94 8.83
N ALA A 33 2.80 15.80 9.03
CA ALA A 33 1.55 15.85 8.25
C ALA A 33 1.79 16.27 6.79
N ARG A 34 2.15 15.30 5.95
CA ARG A 34 2.23 15.41 4.49
C ARG A 34 1.60 14.17 3.87
N PRO A 35 0.99 14.29 2.68
CA PRO A 35 0.54 13.12 1.95
C PRO A 35 1.68 12.11 1.77
N PHE A 36 1.36 10.83 1.93
CA PHE A 36 2.32 9.75 1.82
C PHE A 36 1.87 8.65 0.86
N VAL A 37 2.84 7.90 0.37
CA VAL A 37 2.67 6.58 -0.21
C VAL A 37 3.29 5.58 0.77
N ALA A 38 2.49 4.66 1.28
CA ALA A 38 2.98 3.53 2.06
C ALA A 38 3.26 2.36 1.12
N LEU A 39 4.45 1.76 1.20
CA LEU A 39 4.82 0.55 0.50
C LEU A 39 4.92 -0.59 1.51
N ILE A 40 3.99 -1.54 1.45
CA ILE A 40 4.05 -2.78 2.23
C ILE A 40 4.76 -3.81 1.37
N ALA A 41 5.97 -4.20 1.79
CA ALA A 41 6.76 -5.24 1.14
C ALA A 41 6.42 -6.60 1.76
N ASP A 42 5.23 -7.12 1.47
CA ASP A 42 4.75 -8.40 1.98
C ASP A 42 5.30 -9.60 1.20
N ASP A 43 5.96 -9.44 0.05
CA ASP A 43 6.38 -10.55 -0.81
C ASP A 43 7.85 -10.97 -0.72
N THR A 44 8.62 -10.43 0.24
CA THR A 44 10.09 -10.59 0.36
C THR A 44 10.59 -12.05 0.17
N ASP A 45 10.70 -12.84 1.24
CA ASP A 45 11.04 -14.27 1.14
C ASP A 45 9.77 -15.12 0.89
N ARG A 46 8.64 -14.71 1.49
CA ARG A 46 7.30 -15.32 1.39
C ARG A 46 6.23 -14.27 1.63
N ALA A 47 4.98 -14.51 1.21
CA ALA A 47 3.85 -13.65 1.59
C ALA A 47 3.25 -14.09 2.93
N VAL A 48 3.31 -13.21 3.93
CA VAL A 48 2.79 -13.49 5.28
C VAL A 48 1.38 -12.94 5.47
N GLY A 49 0.98 -11.96 4.67
CA GLY A 49 -0.35 -11.39 4.68
C GLY A 49 -0.62 -10.44 5.85
N PRO A 50 -1.79 -9.79 5.87
CA PRO A 50 -2.11 -8.72 6.81
C PRO A 50 -2.14 -9.17 8.28
N GLY A 51 -2.38 -10.46 8.53
CA GLY A 51 -2.45 -11.02 9.89
C GLY A 51 -1.12 -10.96 10.66
N HIS A 52 0.02 -10.87 9.96
CA HIS A 52 1.34 -10.79 10.57
C HIS A 52 1.80 -9.37 10.91
N TYR A 53 1.01 -8.36 10.53
CA TYR A 53 1.30 -6.95 10.82
C TYR A 53 0.62 -6.50 12.11
N HIS A 54 1.12 -5.41 12.69
CA HIS A 54 0.48 -4.80 13.86
C HIS A 54 -0.93 -4.28 13.51
N GLN A 55 -1.96 -4.96 13.99
CA GLN A 55 -3.35 -4.77 13.57
C GLN A 55 -3.89 -3.35 13.81
N ASN A 56 -3.51 -2.71 14.92
CA ASN A 56 -3.93 -1.32 15.18
C ASN A 56 -3.31 -0.34 14.18
N SER A 57 -2.03 -0.55 13.83
CA SER A 57 -1.35 0.31 12.86
C SER A 57 -1.90 0.08 11.44
N LEU A 58 -2.22 -1.17 11.08
CA LEU A 58 -2.83 -1.49 9.80
C LEU A 58 -4.25 -0.91 9.66
N ARG A 59 -5.07 -1.03 10.70
CA ARG A 59 -6.40 -0.39 10.72
C ARG A 59 -6.30 1.12 10.61
N HIS A 60 -5.34 1.74 11.30
CA HIS A 60 -5.13 3.18 11.17
C HIS A 60 -4.72 3.56 9.74
N LEU A 61 -3.75 2.85 9.15
CA LEU A 61 -3.35 3.03 7.75
C LEU A 61 -4.57 2.97 6.83
N ALA A 62 -5.36 1.90 6.92
CA ALA A 62 -6.57 1.72 6.11
C ALA A 62 -7.61 2.84 6.32
N SER A 63 -7.68 3.44 7.52
CA SER A 63 -8.60 4.54 7.80
C SER A 63 -8.18 5.90 7.22
N VAL A 64 -6.89 6.11 6.95
CA VAL A 64 -6.34 7.40 6.51
C VAL A 64 -5.92 7.46 5.04
N ILE A 65 -5.97 6.34 4.33
CA ILE A 65 -5.74 6.27 2.89
C ILE A 65 -7.02 6.59 2.12
N GLY A 66 -6.85 7.15 0.91
CA GLY A 66 -7.92 7.39 -0.06
C GLY A 66 -7.83 6.53 -1.32
N GLY A 67 -6.82 5.66 -1.41
CA GLY A 67 -6.66 4.70 -2.50
C GLY A 67 -5.56 3.68 -2.20
N GLY A 68 -5.63 2.53 -2.87
CA GLY A 68 -4.61 1.49 -2.72
C GLY A 68 -4.35 0.71 -4.01
N ALA A 69 -3.20 0.04 -4.03
CA ALA A 69 -2.89 -0.99 -5.00
C ALA A 69 -2.46 -2.28 -4.29
N VAL A 70 -2.97 -3.41 -4.73
CA VAL A 70 -2.49 -4.75 -4.35
C VAL A 70 -1.83 -5.37 -5.56
N VAL A 71 -0.52 -5.58 -5.48
CA VAL A 71 0.35 -6.04 -6.56
C VAL A 71 0.88 -7.42 -6.18
N SER A 72 0.40 -8.45 -6.86
CA SER A 72 0.76 -9.85 -6.67
C SER A 72 1.51 -10.44 -7.88
N SER A 73 2.11 -9.54 -8.67
CA SER A 73 2.77 -9.81 -9.94
C SER A 73 4.08 -9.01 -10.04
N ALA A 74 4.75 -9.07 -11.19
CA ALA A 74 5.86 -8.15 -11.46
C ALA A 74 5.38 -6.68 -11.32
N PRO A 75 6.19 -5.76 -10.76
CA PRO A 75 5.76 -4.39 -10.51
C PRO A 75 5.19 -3.71 -11.75
N LEU A 76 3.87 -3.46 -11.74
CA LEU A 76 3.19 -2.77 -12.84
C LEU A 76 3.40 -1.26 -12.72
N VAL A 77 4.04 -0.67 -13.73
CA VAL A 77 4.38 0.77 -13.76
C VAL A 77 3.13 1.64 -13.53
N ASP A 78 2.00 1.27 -14.13
CA ASP A 78 0.76 2.05 -14.06
C ASP A 78 0.14 2.06 -12.67
N ALA A 79 0.16 0.93 -11.96
CA ALA A 79 -0.33 0.84 -10.58
C ALA A 79 0.48 1.74 -9.64
N TYR A 80 1.80 1.70 -9.80
CA TYR A 80 2.73 2.57 -9.08
C TYR A 80 2.50 4.04 -9.41
N ALA A 81 2.38 4.38 -10.70
CA ALA A 81 2.14 5.75 -11.15
C ALA A 81 0.83 6.30 -10.57
N ALA A 82 -0.27 5.54 -10.64
CA ALA A 82 -1.56 5.92 -10.08
C ALA A 82 -1.48 6.21 -8.57
N MET A 83 -0.87 5.29 -7.80
CA MET A 83 -0.74 5.46 -6.36
C MET A 83 0.19 6.61 -5.96
N THR A 84 1.12 7.00 -6.83
CA THR A 84 1.99 8.16 -6.59
C THR A 84 1.34 9.48 -7.00
N MET A 85 0.47 9.47 -8.02
CA MET A 85 -0.22 10.66 -8.50
C MET A 85 -1.37 11.08 -7.59
N MET A 86 -2.09 10.14 -6.98
CA MET A 86 -3.23 10.46 -6.12
C MET A 86 -2.85 11.40 -4.95
N PRO A 87 -1.75 11.17 -4.19
CA PRO A 87 -1.31 12.11 -3.16
C PRO A 87 -0.89 13.47 -3.70
N VAL A 88 -0.30 13.53 -4.90
CA VAL A 88 0.14 14.77 -5.54
C VAL A 88 -1.05 15.63 -5.97
N VAL A 89 -2.05 15.00 -6.60
CA VAL A 89 -3.18 15.72 -7.23
C VAL A 89 -4.30 15.99 -6.24
N PHE A 90 -4.62 15.02 -5.37
CA PHE A 90 -5.78 15.08 -4.50
C PHE A 90 -5.43 15.28 -3.02
N GLY A 91 -4.14 15.23 -2.65
CA GLY A 91 -3.71 15.38 -1.26
C GLY A 91 -4.10 14.22 -0.34
N VAL A 92 -4.47 13.06 -0.89
CA VAL A 92 -4.86 11.86 -0.13
C VAL A 92 -3.67 10.93 0.09
N ASN A 93 -3.66 10.15 1.18
CA ASN A 93 -2.64 9.12 1.36
C ASN A 93 -2.97 7.89 0.51
N THR A 94 -1.96 7.15 0.07
CA THR A 94 -2.14 5.89 -0.65
C THR A 94 -1.28 4.77 -0.08
N VAL A 95 -1.64 3.54 -0.44
CA VAL A 95 -0.86 2.34 -0.12
C VAL A 95 -0.59 1.52 -1.38
N ILE A 96 0.61 0.97 -1.49
CA ILE A 96 0.98 -0.08 -2.42
C ILE A 96 1.33 -1.30 -1.57
N VAL A 97 0.66 -2.41 -1.80
CA VAL A 97 0.94 -3.69 -1.18
C VAL A 97 1.58 -4.58 -2.22
N GLU A 98 2.86 -4.88 -2.07
CA GLU A 98 3.55 -5.92 -2.82
C GLU A 98 3.39 -7.24 -2.07
N THR A 99 2.73 -8.21 -2.69
CA THR A 99 2.38 -9.49 -2.07
C THR A 99 2.45 -10.62 -3.09
N ARG A 100 1.94 -11.81 -2.76
CA ARG A 100 1.82 -12.95 -3.68
C ARG A 100 0.35 -13.35 -3.86
N PRO A 101 0.00 -14.08 -4.93
CA PRO A 101 -1.41 -14.40 -5.24
C PRO A 101 -2.19 -15.06 -4.10
N GLU A 102 -1.53 -15.81 -3.21
CA GLU A 102 -2.15 -16.43 -2.03
C GLU A 102 -2.59 -15.43 -0.95
N GLN A 103 -2.05 -14.21 -0.93
CA GLN A 103 -2.37 -13.16 0.07
C GLN A 103 -3.12 -11.95 -0.50
N GLU A 104 -3.38 -11.94 -1.81
CA GLU A 104 -4.12 -10.87 -2.49
C GLU A 104 -5.50 -10.60 -1.87
N ILE A 105 -6.34 -11.65 -1.79
CA ILE A 105 -7.68 -11.54 -1.19
C ILE A 105 -7.63 -11.16 0.30
N PRO A 106 -6.76 -11.77 1.14
CA PRO A 106 -6.54 -11.30 2.50
C PRO A 106 -6.23 -9.79 2.60
N TRP A 107 -5.34 -9.26 1.76
CA TRP A 107 -5.00 -7.83 1.75
C TRP A 107 -6.17 -6.95 1.31
N ILE A 108 -6.87 -7.32 0.24
CA ILE A 108 -8.07 -6.59 -0.21
C ILE A 108 -9.10 -6.52 0.91
N ASN A 109 -9.37 -7.65 1.57
CA ASN A 109 -10.32 -7.73 2.67
C ASN A 109 -9.86 -6.91 3.88
N ALA A 110 -8.58 -6.93 4.23
CA ALA A 110 -8.06 -6.16 5.36
C ALA A 110 -8.21 -4.65 5.15
N LEU A 111 -7.99 -4.15 3.93
CA LEU A 111 -8.18 -2.74 3.60
C LEU A 111 -9.67 -2.37 3.56
N ARG A 112 -10.49 -3.19 2.89
CA ARG A 112 -11.95 -2.95 2.75
C ARG A 112 -12.75 -3.15 4.03
N ALA A 113 -12.25 -3.93 4.99
CA ALA A 113 -12.88 -4.08 6.30
C ALA A 113 -12.97 -2.74 7.05
N VAL A 114 -12.09 -1.78 6.75
CA VAL A 114 -12.10 -0.43 7.33
C VAL A 114 -12.78 0.57 6.40
N GLN A 115 -12.54 0.46 5.09
CA GLN A 115 -13.15 1.33 4.07
C GLN A 115 -13.74 0.47 2.92
N PRO A 116 -15.02 0.07 2.99
CA PRO A 116 -15.62 -0.83 1.99
C PRO A 116 -15.52 -0.34 0.54
N GLU A 117 -15.66 0.97 0.35
CA GLU A 117 -15.62 1.64 -0.96
C GLU A 117 -14.21 2.13 -1.35
N LEU A 118 -13.16 1.70 -0.65
CA LEU A 118 -11.79 2.11 -0.96
C LEU A 118 -11.45 1.76 -2.42
N PRO A 119 -11.06 2.75 -3.25
CA PRO A 119 -10.58 2.48 -4.60
C PRO A 119 -9.31 1.63 -4.55
N LEU A 120 -9.37 0.45 -5.17
CA LEU A 120 -8.25 -0.49 -5.22
C LEU A 120 -7.93 -0.88 -6.65
N ILE A 121 -6.67 -0.71 -7.04
CA ILE A 121 -6.11 -1.35 -8.23
C ILE A 121 -5.58 -2.72 -7.81
N VAL A 122 -5.99 -3.77 -8.52
CA VAL A 122 -5.42 -5.11 -8.31
C VAL A 122 -4.61 -5.49 -9.54
N ALA A 123 -3.32 -5.73 -9.34
CA ALA A 123 -2.38 -6.08 -10.40
C ALA A 123 -1.85 -7.49 -10.14
N THR A 124 -2.46 -8.47 -10.82
CA THR A 124 -2.24 -9.90 -10.59
C THR A 124 -1.67 -10.59 -11.83
N VAL A 125 -1.07 -11.77 -11.64
CA VAL A 125 -0.64 -12.61 -12.76
C VAL A 125 -1.84 -13.24 -13.46
N HIS A 126 -1.67 -13.68 -14.70
CA HIS A 126 -2.74 -14.40 -15.39
C HIS A 126 -3.09 -15.69 -14.62
N GLY A 127 -4.37 -15.84 -14.22
CA GLY A 127 -4.83 -16.93 -13.35
C GLY A 127 -4.74 -16.65 -11.84
N GLY A 128 -4.48 -15.39 -11.43
CA GLY A 128 -4.58 -14.94 -10.04
C GLY A 128 -6.00 -15.00 -9.47
N HIS A 129 -6.15 -14.63 -8.19
CA HIS A 129 -7.39 -14.84 -7.43
C HIS A 129 -8.34 -13.63 -7.40
N ALA A 130 -7.92 -12.48 -7.93
CA ALA A 130 -8.72 -11.24 -8.04
C ALA A 130 -9.23 -10.96 -9.45
#